data_AF-A0A6A5VDZ0-F1
#
_entry.id   AF-A0A6A5VDZ0-F1
#
_cell.length_a   1.000
_cell.length_b   1.000
_cell.length_c   1.000
_cell.angle_alpha   90.00
_cell.angle_beta   90.00
_cell.angle_gamma   90.00
#
_symmetry.space_group_name_H-M   'P 1'
#
loop_
_entity.id
_entity.type
_entity.pdbx_description
1 polymer ?
#
loop_
_entity_poly.entity_id
_entity_poly.type
_entity_poly.pdbx_seq_one_letter_code
_entity_poly.pdbx_strand_id
1 'polypeptide(L)'
;MSLYRHTTAYRLLCAPCRDRYTRSVYQGILPNTGAANVSTVGKEQYLALIQEDPTVTMDTSTAGKTSIKFGKGSVTVSIGTAQIPTEIGKIDFKVLDAPTPFLLCLADMDRLKVYFNNTTDELV
;
A
#
# COMPACT_ATOMS: atom_id res chain seq x y z
N MET A 1 15.96 -25.85 11.58
CA MET A 1 16.42 -24.45 11.51
C MET A 1 16.84 -24.20 10.06
N SER A 2 15.91 -23.75 9.22
CA SER A 2 16.17 -23.48 7.81
C SER A 2 15.59 -22.11 7.47
N LEU A 3 16.49 -21.23 7.06
CA LEU A 3 16.27 -19.84 6.70
C LEU A 3 15.37 -19.74 5.46
N TYR A 4 14.29 -18.98 5.55
CA TYR A 4 13.56 -18.48 4.38
C TYR A 4 14.28 -17.24 3.84
N ARG A 5 15.06 -17.43 2.78
CA ARG A 5 15.44 -16.38 1.83
C ARG A 5 14.88 -16.77 0.47
N HIS A 6 13.94 -15.97 -0.02
CA HIS A 6 13.88 -15.39 -1.38
C HIS A 6 12.43 -15.09 -1.79
N THR A 7 12.20 -13.81 -2.07
CA THR A 7 11.20 -13.23 -3.01
C THR A 7 9.70 -13.41 -2.73
N THR A 8 9.08 -12.26 -2.44
CA THR A 8 7.75 -11.83 -2.88
C THR A 8 6.60 -12.83 -2.76
N ALA A 9 5.93 -12.79 -1.61
CA ALA A 9 4.51 -13.12 -1.51
C ALA A 9 3.92 -12.13 -0.52
N TYR A 10 2.93 -11.35 -0.97
CA TYR A 10 2.21 -10.37 -0.16
C TYR A 10 1.74 -11.04 1.13
N ARG A 11 2.33 -10.67 2.28
CA ARG A 11 1.80 -11.09 3.58
C ARG A 11 0.52 -10.33 3.82
N LEU A 12 -0.60 -11.04 3.91
CA LEU A 12 -1.90 -10.47 4.25
C LEU A 12 -2.22 -10.65 5.74
N LEU A 13 -2.60 -9.52 6.36
CA LEU A 13 -3.32 -9.30 7.61
C LEU A 13 -2.68 -9.66 8.98
N CYS A 14 -2.60 -8.65 9.86
CA CYS A 14 -2.47 -8.77 11.31
C CYS A 14 -3.68 -8.10 12.01
N ALA A 15 -4.27 -8.76 13.03
CA ALA A 15 -5.45 -8.32 13.80
C ALA A 15 -5.13 -7.18 14.81
N PRO A 16 -6.13 -6.46 15.37
CA PRO A 16 -5.92 -5.12 15.95
C PRO A 16 -5.31 -5.16 17.35
N CYS A 17 -4.01 -4.89 17.43
CA CYS A 17 -3.36 -4.39 18.63
C CYS A 17 -2.95 -2.93 18.42
N ARG A 18 -2.92 -2.15 19.50
CA ARG A 18 -2.50 -0.74 19.50
C ARG A 18 -1.15 -0.64 18.77
N ASP A 19 -1.01 0.33 17.86
CA ASP A 19 0.12 0.54 16.94
C ASP A 19 0.00 -0.17 15.57
N ARG A 20 -1.10 0.07 14.85
CA ARG A 20 -1.29 -0.42 13.48
C ARG A 20 -0.38 0.30 12.49
N TYR A 21 0.16 -0.44 11.52
CA TYR A 21 0.84 0.07 10.33
C TYR A 21 2.08 0.94 10.63
N THR A 22 2.89 0.52 11.61
CA THR A 22 4.17 1.17 11.94
C THR A 22 5.27 0.83 10.93
N ARG A 23 6.39 1.54 10.98
CA ARG A 23 7.58 1.25 10.16
C ARG A 23 8.33 -0.03 10.50
N SER A 24 7.92 -0.75 11.55
CA SER A 24 8.66 -1.92 12.05
C SER A 24 8.47 -3.16 11.19
N VAL A 25 7.30 -3.31 10.55
CA VAL A 25 6.94 -4.48 9.74
C VAL A 25 6.11 -4.01 8.55
N TYR A 26 6.53 -4.41 7.34
CA TYR A 26 5.73 -4.24 6.13
C TYR A 26 4.56 -5.24 6.15
N GLN A 27 3.34 -4.75 5.94
CA GLN A 27 2.10 -5.54 6.08
C GLN A 27 1.40 -5.86 4.75
N GLY A 28 2.11 -5.75 3.63
CA GLY A 28 1.55 -6.09 2.31
C GLY A 28 0.62 -5.03 1.72
N ILE A 29 -0.03 -5.41 0.62
CA ILE A 29 -1.02 -4.60 -0.12
C ILE A 29 -2.40 -5.21 0.11
N LEU A 30 -3.35 -4.40 0.56
CA LEU A 30 -4.73 -4.80 0.81
C LEU A 30 -5.64 -4.27 -0.31
N PRO A 31 -6.40 -5.14 -1.01
CA PRO A 31 -7.46 -4.71 -1.91
C PRO A 31 -8.54 -3.93 -1.14
N ASN A 32 -8.85 -2.72 -1.59
CA ASN A 32 -9.82 -1.85 -0.95
C ASN A 32 -10.93 -1.47 -1.92
N THR A 33 -11.99 -2.28 -1.93
CA THR A 33 -13.19 -2.02 -2.74
C THR A 33 -13.92 -0.72 -2.35
N GLY A 34 -13.65 -0.18 -1.14
CA GLY A 34 -14.16 1.12 -0.70
C GLY A 34 -13.38 2.33 -1.25
N ALA A 35 -12.24 2.11 -1.90
CA ALA A 35 -11.48 3.15 -2.61
C ALA A 35 -11.66 2.97 -4.12
N ALA A 36 -12.44 3.84 -4.74
CA ALA A 36 -12.70 3.74 -6.18
C ALA A 36 -11.47 4.11 -7.03
N ASN A 37 -10.81 5.23 -6.73
CA ASN A 37 -9.94 5.89 -7.73
C ASN A 37 -8.46 6.00 -7.36
N VAL A 38 -8.09 5.85 -6.08
CA VAL A 38 -6.73 6.19 -5.64
C VAL A 38 -6.20 5.14 -4.68
N SER A 39 -5.08 4.52 -5.05
CA SER A 39 -4.30 3.67 -4.16
C SER A 39 -3.51 4.52 -3.17
N THR A 40 -3.49 4.12 -1.91
CA THR A 40 -2.92 4.94 -0.81
C THR A 40 -2.05 4.12 0.11
N VAL A 41 -1.11 4.78 0.78
CA VAL A 41 -0.27 4.16 1.80
C VAL A 41 0.04 5.13 2.91
N GLY A 42 0.13 4.65 4.15
CA GLY A 42 0.64 5.42 5.26
C GLY A 42 2.16 5.58 5.19
N LYS A 43 2.66 6.75 5.55
CA LYS A 43 4.10 7.07 5.57
C LYS A 43 4.91 5.99 6.28
N GLU A 44 4.44 5.53 7.44
CA GLU A 44 5.14 4.50 8.22
C GLU A 44 5.22 3.15 7.47
N GLN A 45 4.20 2.77 6.70
CA GLN A 45 4.25 1.55 5.88
C GLN A 45 5.10 1.71 4.62
N TYR A 46 5.10 2.89 4.01
CA TYR A 46 6.09 3.22 2.98
C TYR A 46 7.52 3.09 3.53
N LEU A 47 7.78 3.61 4.74
CA LEU A 47 9.06 3.48 5.43
C LEU A 47 9.40 2.03 5.80
N ALA A 48 8.40 1.19 6.06
CA ALA A 48 8.61 -0.25 6.25
C ALA A 48 9.05 -0.91 4.93
N LEU A 49 8.38 -0.60 3.81
CA LEU A 49 8.71 -1.17 2.51
C LEU A 49 10.13 -0.81 2.07
N ILE A 50 10.56 0.46 2.20
CA ILE A 50 11.90 0.85 1.76
C ILE A 50 13.03 0.23 2.60
N GLN A 51 12.73 -0.30 3.80
CA GLN A 51 13.69 -1.09 4.57
C GLN A 51 13.92 -2.46 3.93
N GLU A 52 12.89 -3.02 3.28
CA GLU A 52 12.97 -4.29 2.54
C GLU A 52 13.47 -4.11 1.10
N ASP A 53 13.04 -3.03 0.43
CA ASP A 53 13.44 -2.64 -0.92
C ASP A 53 13.87 -1.16 -0.99
N PRO A 54 15.17 -0.86 -0.80
CA PRO A 54 15.70 0.49 -0.85
C PRO A 54 15.64 1.15 -2.24
N THR A 55 15.25 0.42 -3.30
CA THR A 55 15.17 0.97 -4.66
C THR A 55 13.88 1.76 -4.89
N VAL A 56 12.88 1.56 -4.04
CA VAL A 56 11.62 2.30 -4.09
C VAL A 56 11.86 3.75 -3.67
N THR A 57 11.43 4.67 -4.53
CA THR A 57 11.52 6.12 -4.28
C THR A 57 10.15 6.78 -4.30
N MET A 58 10.01 7.86 -3.55
CA MET A 58 8.83 8.71 -3.56
C MET A 58 9.11 10.01 -4.34
N ASP A 59 8.26 10.31 -5.31
CA ASP A 59 8.23 11.58 -6.00
C ASP A 59 7.50 12.64 -5.15
N THR A 60 8.28 13.49 -4.48
CA THR A 60 7.79 14.59 -3.65
C THR A 60 7.24 15.76 -4.46
N SER A 61 7.53 15.86 -5.77
CA SER A 61 6.94 16.90 -6.64
C SER A 61 5.43 16.73 -6.83
N THR A 62 4.89 15.58 -6.43
CA THR A 62 3.46 15.28 -6.42
C THR A 62 2.77 15.55 -5.08
N ALA A 63 3.52 15.99 -4.06
CA ALA A 63 2.94 16.41 -2.78
C ALA A 63 1.84 17.45 -2.99
N GLY A 64 0.76 17.37 -2.22
CA GLY A 64 -0.35 18.32 -2.33
C GLY A 64 -1.36 18.03 -3.45
N LYS A 65 -1.00 17.22 -4.47
CA LYS A 65 -1.86 17.01 -5.65
C LYS A 65 -3.09 16.15 -5.39
N THR A 66 -3.06 15.33 -4.34
CA THR A 66 -4.19 14.46 -3.98
C THR A 66 -4.58 14.67 -2.53
N SER A 67 -5.87 14.90 -2.30
CA SER A 67 -6.49 14.99 -0.99
C SER A 67 -7.50 13.85 -0.82
N ILE A 68 -7.46 13.21 0.34
CA ILE A 68 -8.20 11.97 0.61
C ILE A 68 -8.93 12.08 1.93
N LYS A 69 -10.18 11.64 1.97
CA LYS A 69 -10.99 11.59 3.19
C LYS A 69 -11.37 10.15 3.48
N PHE A 70 -10.92 9.63 4.61
CA PHE A 70 -11.31 8.30 5.06
C PHE A 70 -12.63 8.38 5.85
N GLY A 71 -13.70 7.82 5.30
CA GLY A 71 -15.02 7.81 5.92
C GLY A 71 -15.48 9.22 6.33
N LYS A 72 -15.86 9.39 7.61
CA LYS A 72 -16.26 10.68 8.19
C LYS A 72 -15.09 11.51 8.75
N GLY A 73 -13.84 11.06 8.58
CA GLY A 73 -12.64 11.71 9.12
C GLY A 73 -12.27 13.04 8.44
N SER A 74 -11.15 13.61 8.85
CA SER A 74 -10.57 14.78 8.20
C SER A 74 -9.98 14.44 6.82
N VAL A 75 -9.87 15.47 5.98
CA VAL A 75 -9.12 15.37 4.72
C VAL A 75 -7.63 15.31 5.06
N THR A 76 -6.94 14.32 4.50
CA THR A 76 -5.49 14.17 4.55
C THR A 76 -4.92 14.45 3.17
N VAL A 77 -3.85 15.24 3.11
CA VAL A 77 -3.17 15.59 1.86
C VAL A 77 -1.98 14.67 1.67
N SER A 78 -1.79 14.19 0.44
CA SER A 78 -0.63 13.36 0.08
C SER A 78 0.69 14.12 0.18
N ILE A 79 1.71 13.46 0.72
CA ILE A 79 3.07 13.98 0.85
C ILE A 79 3.95 13.62 -0.36
N GLY A 80 3.43 12.81 -1.28
CA GLY A 80 4.11 12.38 -2.51
C GLY A 80 3.45 11.14 -3.11
N THR A 81 4.04 10.66 -4.19
CA THR A 81 3.63 9.42 -4.87
C THR A 81 4.80 8.46 -4.88
N ALA A 82 4.60 7.24 -4.37
CA ALA A 82 5.58 6.17 -4.47
C ALA A 82 5.12 5.20 -5.56
N GLN A 83 5.98 4.96 -6.55
CA GLN A 83 5.72 3.94 -7.56
C GLN A 83 6.32 2.62 -7.10
N ILE A 84 5.46 1.63 -6.87
CA ILE A 84 5.86 0.34 -6.34
C ILE A 84 5.83 -0.69 -7.48
N PRO A 85 6.99 -1.30 -7.81
CA PRO A 85 7.00 -2.45 -8.71
C PRO A 85 6.40 -3.66 -7.98
N THR A 86 5.43 -4.31 -8.61
CA THR A 86 4.78 -5.52 -8.14
C THR A 86 4.79 -6.57 -9.25
N GLU A 87 4.51 -7.82 -8.91
CA GLU A 87 4.41 -8.90 -9.90
C GLU A 87 3.28 -8.67 -10.91
N ILE A 88 2.21 -7.99 -10.46
CA ILE A 88 1.06 -7.61 -11.28
C ILE A 88 1.27 -6.29 -12.06
N GLY A 89 2.44 -5.65 -11.92
CA GLY A 89 2.79 -4.42 -12.62
C GLY A 89 3.20 -3.28 -11.70
N LYS A 90 3.27 -2.05 -12.22
CA LYS A 90 3.62 -0.87 -11.42
C LYS A 90 2.35 -0.21 -10.88
N ILE A 91 2.38 0.13 -9.60
CA ILE A 91 1.26 0.76 -8.89
C ILE A 91 1.74 2.07 -8.26
N ASP A 92 1.01 3.15 -8.51
CA ASP A 92 1.28 4.44 -7.90
C ASP A 92 0.48 4.59 -6.61
N PHE A 93 1.16 4.65 -5.47
CA PHE A 93 0.54 4.88 -4.18
C PHE A 93 0.71 6.32 -3.73
N LYS A 94 -0.39 6.97 -3.34
CA LYS A 94 -0.33 8.26 -2.65
C LYS A 94 0.08 8.04 -1.21
N VAL A 95 1.22 8.60 -0.83
CA VAL A 95 1.75 8.50 0.53
C VAL A 95 1.06 9.53 1.41
N LEU A 96 0.52 9.11 2.55
CA LEU A 96 -0.25 9.92 3.49
C LEU A 96 0.40 9.90 4.86
N ASP A 97 0.35 11.01 5.59
CA ASP A 97 0.72 11.03 7.01
C ASP A 97 -0.44 10.49 7.87
N ALA A 98 -0.69 9.18 7.75
CA ALA A 98 -1.77 8.47 8.41
C ALA A 98 -1.38 7.00 8.69
N PRO A 99 -1.89 6.39 9.78
CA PRO A 99 -1.64 4.98 10.09
C PRO A 99 -2.54 4.07 9.23
N THR A 100 -2.20 3.92 7.95
CA THR A 100 -2.94 3.12 6.96
C THR A 100 -1.98 2.18 6.21
N PRO A 101 -2.41 0.96 5.82
CA PRO A 101 -1.59 0.09 5.00
C PRO A 101 -1.55 0.59 3.55
N PHE A 102 -0.85 -0.16 2.70
CA PHE A 102 -1.07 -0.05 1.25
C PHE A 102 -2.48 -0.52 0.94
N LEU A 103 -3.33 0.39 0.48
CA LEU A 103 -4.69 0.14 0.03
C LEU A 103 -4.72 0.26 -1.49
N LEU A 104 -4.98 -0.85 -2.17
CA LEU A 104 -5.12 -0.91 -3.63
C LEU A 104 -6.56 -0.57 -4.02
N CYS A 105 -6.74 0.45 -4.87
CA CYS A 105 -8.07 0.87 -5.32
C CYS A 105 -8.59 0.04 -6.49
N LEU A 106 -9.90 0.09 -6.71
CA LEU A 106 -10.54 -0.60 -7.84
C LEU A 106 -10.04 -0.12 -9.20
N ALA A 107 -9.82 1.19 -9.39
CA ALA A 107 -9.33 1.71 -10.66
C ALA A 107 -7.95 1.14 -11.04
N ASP A 108 -7.06 0.92 -10.07
CA ASP A 108 -5.77 0.27 -10.33
C ASP A 108 -5.93 -1.23 -10.62
N MET A 109 -6.85 -1.91 -9.93
CA MET A 109 -7.18 -3.31 -10.22
C MET A 109 -7.73 -3.47 -11.64
N ASP A 110 -8.67 -2.61 -12.05
CA ASP A 110 -9.25 -2.58 -13.40
C ASP A 110 -8.18 -2.27 -14.46
N ARG A 111 -7.30 -1.29 -14.19
CA ARG A 111 -6.19 -0.91 -15.08
C ARG A 111 -5.21 -2.06 -15.28
N LEU A 112 -4.90 -2.79 -14.20
CA LEU A 112 -4.00 -3.94 -14.22
C LEU A 112 -4.68 -5.24 -14.65
N LYS A 113 -6.02 -5.24 -14.77
CA LYS A 113 -6.86 -6.40 -15.09
C LYS A 113 -6.70 -7.54 -14.09
N VAL A 114 -6.56 -7.20 -12.81
CA VAL A 114 -6.45 -8.15 -11.72
C VAL A 114 -7.69 -8.18 -10.85
N TYR A 115 -7.91 -9.30 -10.17
CA TYR A 115 -8.91 -9.45 -9.13
C TYR A 115 -8.29 -10.05 -7.87
N PHE A 116 -8.96 -9.88 -6.74
CA PHE A 116 -8.56 -10.54 -5.51
C PHE A 116 -9.25 -11.91 -5.41
N ASN A 117 -8.46 -12.98 -5.45
CA ASN A 117 -8.93 -14.31 -5.18
C ASN A 117 -8.95 -14.55 -3.66
N ASN A 118 -10.11 -14.41 -3.04
CA ASN A 118 -10.30 -14.60 -1.61
C ASN A 118 -10.13 -16.06 -1.14
N THR A 119 -10.06 -17.04 -2.04
CA THR A 119 -9.84 -18.45 -1.68
C THR A 119 -8.37 -18.80 -1.53
N THR A 120 -7.50 -18.09 -2.25
CA THR A 120 -6.04 -18.26 -2.19
C THR A 120 -5.32 -17.07 -1.55
N ASP A 121 -6.03 -15.99 -1.25
CA ASP A 121 -5.49 -14.77 -0.66
C ASP A 121 -4.47 -14.07 -1.57
N GLU A 122 -4.77 -14.01 -2.87
CA GLU A 122 -3.84 -13.54 -3.92
C GLU A 122 -4.51 -12.54 -4.87
N LEU A 123 -3.69 -11.69 -5.48
CA LEU A 123 -4.07 -10.87 -6.64
C LEU A 123 -3.73 -11.64 -7.92
N VAL A 124 -4.75 -11.93 -8.75
CA VAL A 124 -4.67 -12.76 -9.96
C VAL A 124 -5.11 -11.97 -11.19
#